data_AF-A0A2M7X1F5-F1
#
_entry.id   AF-A0A2M7X1F5-F1
#
_cell.length_a   1.000
_cell.length_b   1.000
_cell.length_c   1.000
_cell.angle_alpha   90.00
_cell.angle_beta   90.00
_cell.angle_gamma   90.00
#
_symmetry.space_group_name_H-M   'P 1'
#
loop_
_entity.id
_entity.type
_entity.pdbx_description
1 polymer ?
#
loop_
_entity_poly.entity_id
_entity_poly.type
_entity_poly.pdbx_seq_one_letter_code
_entity_poly.pdbx_strand_id
1 'polypeptide(L)'
;MKSLNPNNLGLLVEECQKVKISDFLKKSRTGLREVIIKSELEVEGFHIELTTSKTGYNGVRFWFKCPLCNSRVGVLFRHPTSNAIGCRQCLRLEYRKRRYKGMIEGELPGTSEEKR
;
A
#
# COMPACT_ATOMS: atom_id res chain seq x y z
N MET A 1 15.87 46.81 -28.01
CA MET A 1 14.80 46.14 -28.79
C MET A 1 15.16 44.66 -28.89
N LYS A 2 14.32 43.74 -28.40
CA LYS A 2 14.57 42.30 -28.57
C LYS A 2 14.38 41.97 -30.05
N SER A 3 15.36 41.34 -30.68
CA SER A 3 15.32 40.99 -32.10
C SER A 3 14.16 40.04 -32.38
N LEU A 4 13.40 40.32 -33.45
CA LEU A 4 12.40 39.41 -33.99
C LEU A 4 13.14 38.20 -34.58
N ASN A 5 13.13 37.08 -33.87
CA ASN A 5 13.65 35.82 -34.37
C ASN A 5 12.63 35.23 -35.36
N PRO A 6 13.01 34.87 -36.60
CA PRO A 6 12.11 34.25 -37.58
C PRO A 6 11.38 33.00 -37.05
N ASN A 7 11.99 32.30 -36.08
CA ASN A 7 11.40 31.12 -35.45
C ASN A 7 10.27 31.42 -34.46
N ASN A 8 10.04 32.71 -34.16
CA ASN A 8 8.96 33.18 -33.28
C ASN A 8 7.83 33.84 -34.07
N LEU A 9 7.70 33.51 -35.36
CA LEU A 9 6.63 34.01 -36.22
C LEU A 9 5.44 33.04 -36.19
N GLY A 10 4.28 33.53 -35.77
CA GLY A 10 3.04 32.74 -35.65
C GLY A 10 2.70 32.32 -34.22
N LEU A 11 1.64 31.52 -34.06
CA LEU A 11 1.25 30.97 -32.76
C LEU A 11 2.18 29.79 -32.43
N LEU A 12 2.88 29.88 -31.31
CA LEU A 12 3.87 28.88 -30.91
C LEU A 12 3.24 27.70 -30.17
N VAL A 13 3.85 26.52 -30.27
CA VAL A 13 3.35 25.30 -29.59
C VAL A 13 3.36 25.46 -28.06
N GLU A 14 4.27 26.30 -27.56
CA GLU A 14 4.39 26.71 -26.16
C GLU A 14 3.20 27.54 -25.68
N GLU A 15 2.54 28.26 -26.58
CA GLU A 15 1.37 29.12 -26.33
C GLU A 15 0.07 28.32 -26.38
N CYS A 16 0.09 27.12 -26.96
CA CYS A 16 -1.05 26.24 -27.06
C CYS A 16 -1.28 25.42 -25.77
N GLN A 17 -2.54 25.20 -25.41
CA GLN A 17 -2.90 24.26 -24.35
C GLN A 17 -2.50 22.83 -24.74
N LYS A 18 -1.64 22.20 -23.94
CA LYS A 18 -1.24 20.80 -24.13
C LYS A 18 -2.23 19.87 -23.44
N VAL A 19 -2.92 19.04 -24.21
CA VAL A 19 -3.82 17.98 -23.72
C VAL A 19 -3.12 16.64 -23.91
N LYS A 20 -2.56 16.06 -22.84
CA LYS A 20 -1.79 14.82 -22.93
C LYS A 20 -2.60 13.64 -22.41
N ILE A 21 -2.66 12.55 -23.17
CA ILE A 21 -3.30 11.30 -22.74
C ILE A 21 -2.76 10.78 -21.40
N SER A 22 -1.47 11.02 -21.11
CA SER A 22 -0.84 10.66 -19.84
C SER A 22 -1.51 11.27 -18.62
N ASP A 23 -2.07 12.47 -18.76
CA ASP A 23 -2.66 13.20 -17.64
C ASP A 23 -4.02 12.58 -17.26
N PHE A 24 -4.79 12.16 -18.27
CA PHE A 24 -6.02 11.39 -18.08
C PHE A 24 -5.73 10.01 -17.49
N LEU A 25 -4.76 9.27 -18.03
CA LEU A 25 -4.40 7.93 -17.53
C LEU A 25 -3.95 7.96 -16.06
N LYS A 26 -3.19 8.99 -15.65
CA LYS A 26 -2.78 9.18 -14.25
C LYS A 26 -3.97 9.44 -13.34
N LYS A 27 -4.90 10.30 -13.76
CA LYS A 27 -6.11 10.63 -12.99
C LYS A 27 -7.02 9.39 -12.83
N SER A 28 -7.25 8.66 -13.92
CA SER A 28 -8.10 7.47 -13.93
C SER A 28 -7.53 6.33 -13.09
N ARG A 29 -6.20 6.10 -13.12
CA ARG A 29 -5.57 5.02 -12.33
C ARG A 29 -5.82 5.13 -10.83
N THR A 30 -5.82 6.34 -10.28
CA THR A 30 -6.00 6.54 -8.83
C THR A 30 -7.46 6.35 -8.42
N GLY A 31 -8.39 6.98 -9.15
CA GLY A 31 -9.82 6.87 -8.86
C GLY A 31 -10.38 5.48 -9.09
N LEU A 32 -10.04 4.84 -10.22
CA LEU A 32 -10.53 3.49 -10.54
C LEU A 32 -10.05 2.44 -9.54
N ARG A 33 -8.80 2.55 -9.06
CA ARG A 33 -8.28 1.62 -8.04
C ARG A 33 -9.11 1.67 -6.77
N GLU A 34 -9.45 2.87 -6.29
CA GLU A 34 -10.26 2.99 -5.08
C GLU A 34 -11.65 2.39 -5.26
N VAL A 35 -12.31 2.68 -6.39
CA VAL A 35 -13.63 2.15 -6.70
C VAL A 35 -13.61 0.62 -6.79
N ILE A 36 -12.67 0.04 -7.55
CA ILE A 36 -12.55 -1.41 -7.73
C ILE A 36 -12.34 -2.11 -6.37
N ILE A 37 -11.41 -1.62 -5.53
CA ILE A 37 -11.16 -2.24 -4.22
C ILE A 37 -12.40 -2.16 -3.33
N LYS A 38 -13.12 -1.02 -3.32
CA LYS A 38 -14.36 -0.89 -2.54
C LYS A 38 -15.42 -1.88 -3.02
N SER A 39 -15.64 -1.97 -4.33
CA SER A 39 -16.61 -2.89 -4.91
C SER A 39 -16.26 -4.36 -4.62
N GLU A 40 -14.99 -4.76 -4.71
CA GLU A 40 -14.56 -6.12 -4.36
C GLU A 40 -14.82 -6.43 -2.87
N LEU A 41 -14.53 -5.49 -1.97
CA LEU A 41 -14.81 -5.66 -0.55
C LEU A 41 -16.31 -5.83 -0.29
N GLU A 42 -17.16 -5.03 -0.95
CA GLU A 42 -18.61 -5.11 -0.82
C GLU A 42 -19.16 -6.47 -1.32
N VAL A 43 -18.67 -6.95 -2.47
CA VAL A 43 -19.07 -8.26 -3.04
C VAL A 43 -18.72 -9.41 -2.12
N GLU A 44 -17.56 -9.36 -1.48
CA GLU A 44 -17.11 -10.35 -0.49
C GLU A 44 -17.79 -10.17 0.89
N GLY A 45 -18.66 -9.17 1.06
CA GLY A 45 -19.38 -8.89 2.30
C GLY A 45 -18.52 -8.26 3.40
N PHE A 46 -17.38 -7.66 3.04
CA PHE A 46 -16.49 -6.97 3.96
C PHE A 46 -16.87 -5.49 4.11
N HIS A 47 -17.46 -5.13 5.24
CA HIS A 47 -17.68 -3.73 5.61
C HIS A 47 -16.42 -3.12 6.25
N ILE A 48 -15.39 -2.87 5.43
CA ILE A 48 -14.08 -2.37 5.88
C ILE A 48 -13.79 -1.03 5.22
N GLU A 49 -13.52 -0.01 6.04
CA GLU A 49 -13.16 1.32 5.54
C GLU A 49 -11.73 1.33 4.98
N LEU A 50 -11.55 2.00 3.85
CA LEU A 50 -10.26 2.24 3.22
C LEU A 50 -9.75 3.65 3.50
N THR A 51 -8.44 3.79 3.57
CA THR A 51 -7.77 5.08 3.60
C THR A 51 -6.49 5.05 2.79
N THR A 52 -5.94 6.21 2.46
CA THR A 52 -4.78 6.33 1.59
C THR A 52 -3.68 7.18 2.21
N SER A 53 -2.45 7.00 1.73
CA SER A 53 -1.33 7.88 2.03
C SER A 53 -0.53 8.17 0.75
N LYS A 54 -0.04 9.40 0.60
CA LYS A 54 0.89 9.77 -0.46
C LYS A 54 2.25 9.07 -0.23
N THR A 55 2.85 8.54 -1.29
CA THR A 55 4.22 8.01 -1.26
C THR A 55 5.21 9.05 -1.77
N GLY A 56 6.51 8.86 -1.51
CA GLY A 56 7.56 9.81 -1.89
C GLY A 56 7.67 10.11 -3.39
N TYR A 57 7.12 9.25 -4.25
CA TYR A 57 7.17 9.37 -5.71
C TYR A 57 5.79 9.61 -6.34
N ASN A 58 4.96 10.48 -5.74
CA ASN A 58 3.61 10.82 -6.21
C ASN A 58 2.67 9.60 -6.39
N GLY A 59 2.96 8.50 -5.70
CA GLY A 59 2.09 7.33 -5.66
C GLY A 59 1.08 7.42 -4.52
N VAL A 60 0.09 6.54 -4.55
CA VAL A 60 -0.90 6.39 -3.49
C VAL A 60 -0.81 4.97 -2.96
N ARG A 61 -0.68 4.82 -1.64
CA ARG A 61 -0.74 3.53 -0.95
C ARG A 61 -2.08 3.41 -0.24
N PHE A 62 -2.78 2.31 -0.49
CA PHE A 62 -4.03 1.95 0.16
C PHE A 62 -3.77 1.24 1.49
N TRP A 63 -4.65 1.49 2.45
CA TRP A 63 -4.65 0.91 3.78
C TRP A 63 -6.07 0.55 4.17
N PHE A 64 -6.22 -0.53 4.93
CA PHE A 64 -7.44 -0.78 5.67
C PHE A 64 -7.43 0.04 6.96
N LYS A 65 -8.61 0.50 7.40
CA LYS A 65 -8.83 0.86 8.79
C LYS A 65 -9.32 -0.36 9.55
N CYS A 66 -8.60 -0.71 10.61
CA CYS A 66 -9.01 -1.80 11.48
C CYS A 66 -10.37 -1.48 12.11
N PRO A 67 -11.40 -2.36 11.99
CA PRO A 67 -12.72 -2.08 12.55
C PRO A 67 -12.75 -2.08 14.09
N LEU A 68 -11.70 -2.62 14.73
CA LEU A 68 -11.61 -2.73 16.19
C LEU A 68 -10.83 -1.59 16.85
N CYS A 69 -9.90 -0.94 16.13
CA CYS A 69 -9.04 0.11 16.71
C CYS A 69 -8.78 1.31 15.80
N ASN A 70 -9.39 1.34 14.61
CA ASN A 70 -9.25 2.39 13.59
C ASN A 70 -7.81 2.66 13.11
N SER A 71 -6.84 1.82 13.48
CA SER A 71 -5.47 1.94 13.01
C SER A 71 -5.36 1.60 11.52
N ARG A 72 -4.44 2.27 10.83
CA ARG A 72 -4.13 2.02 9.42
C ARG A 72 -3.22 0.81 9.31
N VAL A 73 -3.70 -0.23 8.65
CA VAL A 73 -2.97 -1.51 8.50
C VAL A 73 -3.03 -2.01 7.06
N GLY A 74 -1.97 -2.69 6.63
CA GLY A 74 -1.92 -3.28 5.29
C GLY A 74 -2.61 -4.63 5.17
N VAL A 75 -2.90 -5.27 6.31
CA VAL A 75 -3.52 -6.60 6.38
C VAL A 75 -4.49 -6.65 7.55
N LEU A 76 -5.69 -7.14 7.30
CA LEU A 76 -6.63 -7.59 8.32
C LEU A 76 -6.70 -9.11 8.30
N PHE A 77 -7.02 -9.68 9.45
CA PHE A 77 -7.14 -11.12 9.63
C PHE A 77 -8.56 -11.44 10.06
N ARG A 78 -9.06 -12.61 9.65
CA ARG A 78 -10.28 -13.21 10.19
C ARG A 78 -9.88 -14.25 11.22
N HIS A 79 -10.32 -14.09 12.46
CA HIS A 79 -10.02 -15.04 13.51
C HIS A 79 -10.77 -16.36 13.25
N PRO A 80 -10.10 -17.53 13.28
CA PRO A 80 -10.70 -18.80 12.86
C PRO A 80 -11.88 -19.24 13.74
N THR A 81 -11.84 -18.95 15.04
CA THR A 81 -12.89 -19.37 15.99
C THR A 81 -14.02 -18.35 16.16
N SER A 82 -13.70 -17.07 16.34
CA SER A 82 -14.71 -16.02 16.58
C SER A 82 -15.25 -15.38 15.31
N ASN A 83 -14.67 -15.67 14.14
CA ASN A 83 -14.92 -14.99 12.86
C ASN A 83 -14.70 -13.47 12.88
N ALA A 84 -14.15 -12.91 13.97
CA ALA A 84 -13.87 -11.50 14.11
C ALA A 84 -12.81 -11.05 13.09
N ILE A 85 -13.04 -9.91 12.44
CA ILE A 85 -12.09 -9.29 11.52
C ILE A 85 -11.35 -8.18 12.26
N GLY A 86 -10.03 -8.18 12.20
CA GLY A 86 -9.23 -7.19 12.90
C GLY A 86 -7.75 -7.24 12.53
N CYS A 87 -7.00 -6.25 13.02
CA CYS A 87 -5.55 -6.25 12.84
C CYS A 87 -4.87 -7.29 13.76
N ARG A 88 -3.58 -7.55 13.49
CA ARG A 88 -2.75 -8.48 14.27
C ARG A 88 -2.81 -8.23 15.78
N GLN A 89 -2.77 -6.95 16.18
CA GLN A 89 -2.76 -6.56 17.59
C GLN A 89 -4.12 -6.79 18.26
N CYS A 90 -5.23 -6.38 17.62
CA CYS A 90 -6.57 -6.56 18.18
C CYS A 90 -6.95 -8.03 18.31
N LEU A 91 -6.53 -8.86 17.37
CA LEU A 91 -6.76 -10.31 17.40
C LEU A 91 -5.68 -11.08 18.18
N ARG A 92 -4.73 -10.37 18.83
CA ARG A 92 -3.65 -10.96 19.65
C ARG A 92 -2.86 -12.05 18.92
N LEU A 93 -2.60 -11.84 17.62
CA LEU A 93 -1.92 -12.82 16.78
C LEU A 93 -0.40 -12.72 16.92
N GLU A 94 0.23 -13.86 17.20
CA GLU A 94 1.68 -13.98 17.32
C GLU A 94 2.30 -14.65 16.08
N TYR A 95 3.54 -14.27 15.76
CA TYR A 95 4.30 -14.97 14.74
C TYR A 95 4.82 -16.30 15.31
N ARG A 96 4.79 -17.36 14.49
CA ARG A 96 5.28 -18.69 14.88
C ARG A 96 6.72 -18.66 15.41
N LYS A 97 7.59 -17.85 14.81
CA LYS A 97 8.96 -17.64 15.27
C LYS A 97 9.11 -16.20 15.72
N ARG A 98 9.37 -16.00 17.01
CA ARG A 98 9.84 -14.72 17.57
C ARG A 98 11.21 -14.94 18.18
N ARG A 99 12.20 -14.15 17.77
CA ARG A 99 13.47 -14.05 18.52
C ARG A 99 13.16 -13.29 19.81
N TYR A 100 13.48 -13.88 20.95
CA TYR A 100 13.42 -13.15 22.21
C TYR A 100 14.53 -12.11 22.20
N LYS A 101 14.14 -10.85 22.41
CA LYS A 101 15.09 -9.73 22.47
C LYS A 101 16.05 -9.97 23.64
N GLY A 102 17.34 -10.14 23.36
CA GLY A 102 18.38 -10.30 24.38
C GLY A 102 18.78 -11.75 24.71
N MET A 103 18.21 -12.76 24.04
CA MET A 103 18.76 -14.13 24.14
C MET A 103 19.94 -14.27 23.16
N ILE A 104 21.11 -14.61 23.69
CA ILE A 104 22.22 -15.13 22.90
C ILE A 104 21.79 -16.51 22.39
N GLU A 105 21.73 -16.68 21.07
CA GLU A 105 21.54 -17.99 20.44
C GLU A 105 22.81 -18.81 20.69
N GLY A 106 22.90 -19.46 21.85
CA GLY A 106 23.96 -20.42 22.13
C GLY A 106 23.71 -21.71 21.35
N GLU A 107 24.76 -22.29 20.79
CA GLU A 107 24.71 -23.68 20.29
C GLU A 107 24.45 -24.61 21.49
N LEU A 108 23.42 -25.45 21.38
CA LEU A 108 23.19 -26.53 22.34
C LEU A 108 24.37 -27.50 22.24
N PRO A 109 25.15 -27.74 23.31
CA PRO A 109 26.19 -28.76 23.28
C PRO A 109 25.50 -30.13 23.21
N GLY A 110 25.54 -30.80 22.04
CA GLY A 110 24.97 -32.14 21.92
C GLY A 110 24.70 -32.70 20.53
N THR A 111 24.91 -31.97 19.43
CA THR A 111 24.81 -32.57 18.08
C THR A 111 26.19 -32.81 17.48
N SER A 112 27.00 -33.63 18.13
CA SER A 112 28.07 -34.36 17.45
C SER A 112 27.57 -35.79 17.22
N GLU A 113 26.83 -35.98 16.13
CA GLU A 113 26.58 -37.32 15.59
C GLU A 113 27.92 -37.96 15.22
N GLU A 114 28.05 -39.24 15.60
CA GLU A 114 29.16 -40.13 15.27
C GLU A 114 29.51 -40.07 13.78
N LYS A 115 30.71 -39.58 13.46
CA LYS A 115 31.38 -39.96 12.22
C LYS A 115 32.33 -41.11 12.54
N ARG A 116 32.05 -42.24 11.89
CA ARG A 116 32.89 -43.45 11.80
C ARG A 116 34.36 -43.15 11.59
#